data_AF-A0AA43UKG6-F1
#
_entry.id   AF-A0AA43UKG6-F1
#
_cell.length_a   1.000
_cell.length_b   1.000
_cell.length_c   1.000
_cell.angle_alpha   90.00
_cell.angle_beta   90.00
_cell.angle_gamma   90.00
#
_symmetry.space_group_name_H-M   'P 1'
#
loop_
_entity.id
_entity.type
_entity.pdbx_description
1 polymer ?
#
loop_
_entity_poly.entity_id
_entity_poly.type
_entity_poly.pdbx_seq_one_letter_code
_entity_poly.pdbx_strand_id
1 'polypeptide(L)'
;MTPSSTHLGPLVCVRCSYEWIPRKEDLPKRCPRCRSIKWNDEHLRVTCLRCHHTWNSHDGSPKRCPKCGSHQWNVPPRTFECKRCGNIWDSKGSKTPKRCPACYSRHWDTEKPTREEPVKAPSRDAELEEAVVEAYRRGSGCVQISIALGIPYSVVRTIVVRANPMAVPKA
;
A
#
# COMPACT_ATOMS: atom_id res chain seq x y z
N MET A 1 27.29 -18.87 -47.37
CA MET A 1 27.73 -19.69 -46.23
C MET A 1 27.94 -18.77 -45.04
N THR A 2 26.95 -18.66 -44.16
CA THR A 2 26.99 -17.81 -42.96
C THR A 2 27.74 -18.52 -41.84
N PRO A 3 28.69 -17.87 -41.13
CA PRO A 3 29.28 -18.48 -39.95
C PRO A 3 28.27 -18.35 -38.79
N SER A 4 27.70 -19.47 -38.37
CA SER A 4 26.97 -19.58 -37.11
C SER A 4 27.99 -19.49 -35.97
N SER A 5 28.37 -18.27 -35.60
CA SER A 5 29.19 -18.01 -34.43
C SER A 5 28.29 -18.03 -33.20
N THR A 6 27.92 -19.23 -32.75
CA THR A 6 27.25 -19.46 -31.47
C THR A 6 28.29 -19.34 -30.35
N HIS A 7 28.74 -18.12 -30.06
CA HIS A 7 29.50 -17.85 -28.86
C HIS A 7 28.57 -18.08 -27.65
N LEU A 8 28.72 -19.22 -27.01
CA LEU A 8 28.20 -19.43 -25.66
C LEU A 8 28.80 -18.32 -24.78
N GLY A 9 27.92 -17.52 -24.17
CA GLY A 9 28.31 -16.45 -23.27
C GLY A 9 29.14 -16.96 -22.09
N PRO A 10 29.72 -16.04 -21.29
CA PRO A 10 30.51 -16.41 -20.13
C PRO A 10 29.70 -17.30 -19.17
N LEU A 11 30.29 -18.43 -18.79
CA LEU A 11 29.75 -19.37 -17.83
C LEU A 11 30.28 -19.03 -16.44
N VAL A 12 29.42 -19.08 -15.43
CA VAL A 12 29.79 -18.83 -14.03
C VAL A 12 29.55 -20.09 -13.21
N CYS A 13 30.55 -20.50 -12.43
CA CYS A 13 30.38 -21.60 -11.49
C CYS A 13 29.62 -21.12 -10.27
N VAL A 14 28.45 -21.71 -9.99
CA VAL A 14 27.68 -21.43 -8.78
C VAL A 14 28.48 -21.74 -7.52
N ARG A 15 29.37 -22.74 -7.51
CA ARG A 15 30.11 -23.12 -6.29
C ARG A 15 31.25 -22.17 -5.90
N CYS A 16 32.02 -21.68 -6.87
CA CYS A 16 33.22 -20.87 -6.60
C CYS A 16 33.17 -19.47 -7.25
N SER A 17 32.06 -19.13 -7.89
CA SER A 17 31.83 -17.87 -8.60
C SER A 17 32.86 -17.57 -9.69
N TYR A 18 33.59 -18.58 -10.16
CA TYR A 18 34.55 -18.42 -11.25
C TYR A 18 33.83 -18.27 -12.57
N GLU A 19 34.23 -17.27 -13.35
CA GLU A 19 33.71 -17.00 -14.68
C GLU A 19 34.71 -17.46 -15.76
N TRP A 20 34.22 -18.09 -16.82
CA TRP A 20 35.04 -18.49 -17.97
C TRP A 20 34.24 -18.57 -19.27
N ILE A 21 34.93 -18.43 -20.40
CA ILE A 21 34.36 -18.64 -21.72
C ILE A 21 34.71 -20.08 -22.17
N PRO A 22 33.72 -20.93 -22.50
CA PRO A 22 33.99 -22.28 -22.96
C PRO A 22 34.66 -22.26 -24.34
N ARG A 23 35.68 -23.12 -24.52
CA ARG A 23 36.40 -23.26 -25.81
C ARG A 23 35.70 -24.18 -26.81
N LYS A 24 34.71 -24.95 -26.34
CA LYS A 24 33.92 -25.90 -27.13
C LYS A 24 32.45 -25.51 -26.99
N GLU A 25 31.63 -25.93 -27.95
CA GLU A 25 30.18 -25.74 -27.91
C GLU A 25 29.50 -26.59 -26.82
N ASP A 26 30.16 -27.64 -26.33
CA ASP A 26 29.62 -28.45 -25.24
C ASP A 26 29.79 -27.79 -23.86
N LEU A 27 28.75 -27.91 -23.02
CA LEU A 27 28.83 -27.54 -21.61
C LEU A 27 29.89 -28.40 -20.89
N PRO A 28 30.82 -27.78 -20.15
CA PRO A 28 31.85 -28.53 -19.46
C PRO A 28 31.23 -29.41 -18.36
N LYS A 29 31.72 -30.65 -18.22
CA LYS A 29 31.25 -31.55 -17.15
C LYS A 29 31.67 -31.09 -15.74
N ARG A 30 32.71 -30.24 -15.65
CA ARG A 30 33.30 -29.78 -14.39
C ARG A 30 33.69 -28.31 -14.49
N CYS A 31 33.60 -27.60 -13.36
CA CYS A 31 34.20 -26.26 -13.26
C CYS A 31 35.73 -26.35 -13.48
N PRO A 32 36.33 -25.50 -14.34
CA PRO A 32 37.77 -25.50 -14.57
C PRO A 32 38.58 -25.10 -13.32
N ARG A 33 38.01 -24.33 -12.38
CA ARG A 33 38.70 -23.88 -11.17
C ARG A 33 38.51 -24.83 -9.98
N CYS A 34 37.27 -25.11 -9.59
CA CYS A 34 36.98 -25.93 -8.40
C CYS A 34 36.74 -27.42 -8.70
N ARG A 35 36.75 -27.83 -9.98
CA ARG A 35 36.51 -29.21 -10.44
C ARG A 35 35.16 -29.81 -10.05
N SER A 36 34.25 -29.00 -9.52
CA SER A 36 32.88 -29.40 -9.15
C SER A 36 32.10 -29.86 -10.37
N ILE A 37 31.43 -31.00 -10.25
CA ILE A 37 30.44 -31.48 -11.22
C ILE A 37 29.12 -30.69 -11.13
N LYS A 38 28.82 -30.11 -9.96
CA LYS A 38 27.61 -29.31 -9.69
C LYS A 38 27.86 -27.83 -9.93
N TRP A 39 28.67 -27.48 -10.94
CA TRP A 39 29.07 -26.10 -11.15
C TRP A 39 27.96 -25.23 -11.71
N ASN A 40 27.00 -25.83 -12.42
CA ASN A 40 25.83 -25.18 -13.02
C ASN A 40 24.51 -25.59 -12.32
N ASP A 41 24.60 -26.10 -11.09
CA ASP A 41 23.43 -26.54 -10.35
C ASP A 41 22.77 -25.33 -9.68
N GLU A 42 21.64 -24.90 -10.23
CA GLU A 42 20.89 -23.73 -9.74
C GLU A 42 20.41 -23.93 -8.29
N HIS A 43 20.22 -25.17 -7.84
CA HIS A 43 19.83 -25.47 -6.46
C HIS A 43 20.85 -24.99 -5.42
N LEU A 44 22.11 -24.79 -5.84
CA LEU A 44 23.14 -24.23 -4.96
C LEU A 44 22.99 -22.73 -4.76
N ARG A 45 22.30 -22.00 -5.64
CA ARG A 45 22.05 -20.57 -5.49
C ARG A 45 20.77 -20.36 -4.69
N VAL A 46 20.92 -19.89 -3.46
CA VAL A 46 19.81 -19.73 -2.52
C VAL A 46 19.61 -18.28 -2.13
N THR A 47 18.36 -17.90 -1.90
CA THR A 47 17.97 -16.54 -1.51
C THR A 47 17.25 -16.57 -0.18
N CYS A 48 17.62 -15.67 0.74
CA CYS A 48 16.92 -15.52 2.01
C CYS A 48 15.64 -14.71 1.83
N LEU A 49 14.50 -15.30 2.18
CA LEU A 49 13.16 -14.69 2.15
C LEU A 49 12.95 -13.60 3.22
N ARG A 50 13.95 -13.32 4.07
CA ARG A 50 13.87 -12.27 5.10
C ARG A 50 14.68 -11.04 4.79
N CYS A 51 15.92 -11.22 4.33
CA CYS A 51 16.83 -10.10 4.03
C CYS A 51 17.13 -9.96 2.53
N HIS A 52 16.53 -10.81 1.69
CA HIS A 52 16.68 -10.83 0.23
C HIS A 52 18.12 -10.99 -0.26
N HIS A 53 19.01 -11.50 0.60
CA HIS A 53 20.38 -11.81 0.21
C HIS A 53 20.44 -13.12 -0.56
N THR A 54 21.14 -13.13 -1.69
CA THR A 54 21.42 -14.33 -2.46
C THR A 54 22.87 -14.74 -2.28
N TRP A 55 23.11 -16.03 -2.08
CA TRP A 55 24.45 -16.59 -1.97
C TRP A 55 24.49 -18.01 -2.54
N ASN A 56 25.70 -18.49 -2.74
CA ASN A 56 25.94 -19.83 -3.23
C ASN A 56 26.19 -20.77 -2.04
N SER A 57 25.26 -21.68 -1.76
CA SER A 57 25.43 -22.75 -0.79
C SER A 57 26.26 -23.90 -1.36
N HIS A 58 26.91 -24.64 -0.49
CA HIS A 58 27.67 -25.84 -0.86
C HIS A 58 26.76 -27.04 -1.17
N ASP A 59 25.60 -27.09 -0.53
CA ASP A 59 24.64 -28.21 -0.50
C ASP A 59 23.20 -27.81 -0.85
N GLY A 60 22.93 -26.53 -1.14
CA GLY A 60 21.59 -25.99 -1.40
C GLY A 60 20.70 -25.85 -0.15
N SER A 61 21.11 -26.37 1.01
CA SER A 61 20.33 -26.38 2.26
C SER A 61 21.12 -25.80 3.45
N PRO A 62 21.57 -24.54 3.38
CA PRO A 62 22.36 -23.95 4.45
C PRO A 62 21.57 -23.87 5.77
N LYS A 63 22.26 -24.01 6.90
CA LYS A 63 21.62 -23.94 8.24
C LYS A 63 21.15 -22.55 8.63
N ARG A 64 21.77 -21.50 8.08
CA ARG A 64 21.47 -20.09 8.37
C ARG A 64 21.81 -19.18 7.19
N CYS A 65 21.14 -18.04 7.10
CA CYS A 65 21.53 -16.97 6.19
C CYS A 65 22.87 -16.34 6.64
N PRO A 66 23.85 -16.15 5.74
CA PRO A 66 25.13 -15.53 6.09
C PRO A 66 25.02 -14.03 6.39
N LYS A 67 24.02 -13.33 5.83
CA LYS A 67 23.83 -11.88 6.04
C LYS A 67 23.05 -11.54 7.32
N CYS A 68 21.93 -12.22 7.57
CA CYS A 68 21.04 -11.89 8.70
C CYS A 68 21.05 -12.94 9.82
N GLY A 69 21.77 -14.05 9.67
CA GLY A 69 21.84 -15.12 10.67
C GLY A 69 20.56 -15.94 10.84
N SER A 70 19.49 -15.68 10.07
CA SER A 70 18.21 -16.38 10.22
C SER A 70 18.34 -17.87 9.90
N HIS A 71 17.87 -18.72 10.82
CA HIS A 71 17.70 -20.17 10.60
C HIS A 71 16.48 -20.50 9.72
N GLN A 72 15.56 -19.55 9.58
CA GLN A 72 14.35 -19.67 8.76
C GLN A 72 14.51 -18.76 7.53
N TRP A 73 15.60 -18.94 6.80
CA TRP A 73 15.90 -18.12 5.63
C TRP A 73 15.06 -18.52 4.42
N ASN A 74 14.61 -19.77 4.36
CA ASN A 74 13.77 -20.37 3.31
C ASN A 74 12.28 -20.39 3.67
N VAL A 75 11.89 -19.82 4.81
CA VAL A 75 10.49 -19.74 5.24
C VAL A 75 10.01 -18.30 5.07
N PRO A 76 8.91 -18.05 4.34
CA PRO A 76 8.35 -16.72 4.22
C PRO A 76 8.11 -16.09 5.60
N PRO A 77 8.48 -14.81 5.81
CA PRO A 77 8.15 -14.12 7.04
C PRO A 77 6.63 -14.02 7.20
N ARG A 78 6.17 -14.08 8.45
CA ARG A 78 4.78 -13.74 8.76
C ARG A 78 4.67 -12.23 8.86
N THR A 79 4.08 -11.64 7.83
CA THR A 79 3.80 -10.21 7.73
C THR A 79 2.48 -9.87 8.43
N PHE A 80 2.48 -8.79 9.19
CA PHE A 80 1.31 -8.26 9.90
C PHE A 80 1.06 -6.81 9.48
N GLU A 81 -0.21 -6.44 9.41
CA GLU A 81 -0.65 -5.08 9.13
C GLU A 81 -1.45 -4.53 10.32
N CYS A 82 -1.15 -3.30 10.74
CA CYS A 82 -1.90 -2.64 11.79
C CYS A 82 -3.13 -1.93 11.22
N LYS A 83 -4.32 -2.44 11.54
CA LYS A 83 -5.62 -1.83 11.17
C LYS A 83 -5.91 -0.46 11.80
N ARG A 84 -5.01 0.04 12.67
CA ARG A 84 -5.14 1.37 13.30
C ARG A 84 -4.25 2.44 12.69
N CYS A 85 -3.06 2.07 12.22
CA CYS A 85 -2.07 3.02 11.69
C CYS A 85 -1.52 2.64 10.32
N GLY A 86 -1.95 1.53 9.73
CA GLY A 86 -1.52 1.03 8.42
C GLY A 86 -0.09 0.49 8.36
N ASN A 87 0.62 0.39 9.50
CA ASN A 87 2.01 -0.09 9.48
C ASN A 87 2.07 -1.58 9.13
N ILE A 88 2.99 -1.97 8.25
CA ILE A 88 3.23 -3.36 7.84
C ILE A 88 4.60 -3.80 8.39
N TRP A 89 4.67 -4.98 9.01
CA TRP A 89 5.95 -5.50 9.53
C TRP A 89 6.02 -7.03 9.54
N ASP A 90 7.25 -7.54 9.46
CA ASP A 90 7.54 -8.97 9.57
C ASP A 90 7.82 -9.39 11.02
N SER A 91 7.18 -10.45 11.47
CA SER A 91 7.47 -11.04 12.78
C SER A 91 8.71 -11.94 12.74
N LYS A 92 9.59 -11.75 13.74
CA LYS A 92 10.79 -12.57 13.93
C LYS A 92 10.51 -13.92 14.59
N GLY A 93 9.36 -14.08 15.25
CA GLY A 93 9.02 -15.25 16.07
C GLY A 93 7.76 -15.99 15.62
N SER A 94 7.48 -17.13 16.27
CA SER A 94 6.27 -17.94 16.08
C SER A 94 4.98 -17.29 16.59
N LYS A 95 5.12 -16.37 17.55
CA LYS A 95 3.99 -15.79 18.29
C LYS A 95 3.42 -14.57 17.58
N THR A 96 2.10 -14.44 17.63
CA THR A 96 1.38 -13.23 17.23
C THR A 96 1.88 -12.03 18.06
N PRO A 97 2.20 -10.88 17.44
CA PRO A 97 2.71 -9.72 18.16
C PRO A 97 1.65 -9.15 19.10
N LYS A 98 2.06 -8.81 20.33
CA LYS A 98 1.16 -8.21 21.33
C LYS A 98 0.86 -6.73 21.06
N ARG A 99 1.70 -6.05 20.27
CA ARG A 99 1.61 -4.61 19.99
C ARG A 99 2.10 -4.31 18.58
N CYS A 100 1.54 -3.27 17.97
CA CYS A 100 2.10 -2.68 16.76
C CYS A 100 3.46 -2.01 17.08
N PRO A 101 4.53 -2.24 16.30
CA PRO A 101 5.83 -1.59 16.54
C PRO A 101 5.84 -0.08 16.23
N ALA A 102 4.91 0.42 15.42
CA ALA A 102 4.84 1.84 15.05
C ALA A 102 3.97 2.66 16.02
N CYS A 103 2.72 2.24 16.27
CA CYS A 103 1.78 2.99 17.11
C CYS A 103 1.63 2.42 18.53
N TYR A 104 2.34 1.34 18.86
CA TYR A 104 2.30 0.65 20.16
C TYR A 104 0.92 0.15 20.62
N SER A 105 -0.09 0.19 19.75
CA SER A 105 -1.44 -0.27 20.07
C SER A 105 -1.47 -1.77 20.36
N ARG A 106 -2.18 -2.15 21.42
CA ARG A 106 -2.50 -3.55 21.75
C ARG A 106 -3.64 -4.14 20.91
N HIS A 107 -4.41 -3.29 20.24
CA HIS A 107 -5.55 -3.66 19.39
C HIS A 107 -5.22 -3.32 17.95
N TRP A 108 -4.03 -3.70 17.52
CA TRP A 108 -3.51 -3.38 16.19
C TRP A 108 -4.20 -4.19 15.09
N ASP A 109 -4.81 -5.31 15.43
CA ASP A 109 -5.53 -6.26 14.58
C ASP A 109 -7.04 -5.98 14.48
N THR A 110 -7.52 -5.00 15.25
CA THR A 110 -8.91 -4.57 15.30
C THR A 110 -9.06 -3.24 14.56
N GLU A 111 -10.11 -3.10 13.76
CA GLU A 111 -10.43 -1.84 13.09
C GLU A 111 -10.66 -0.73 14.13
N LYS A 112 -10.36 0.51 13.75
CA LYS A 112 -10.82 1.66 14.53
C LYS A 112 -12.34 1.65 14.45
N PRO A 113 -13.07 1.68 15.58
CA PRO A 113 -14.50 1.92 15.53
C PRO A 113 -14.71 3.25 14.79
N THR A 114 -15.38 3.18 13.64
CA THR A 114 -15.84 4.35 12.92
C THR A 114 -16.75 5.09 13.88
N ARG A 115 -16.29 6.21 14.40
CA ARG A 115 -17.16 7.11 15.16
C ARG A 115 -18.09 7.70 14.11
N GLU A 116 -19.27 7.10 13.97
CA GLU A 116 -20.35 7.72 13.19
C GLU A 116 -20.50 9.12 13.76
N GLU A 117 -20.11 10.13 12.99
CA GLU A 117 -20.37 11.49 13.39
C GLU A 117 -21.88 11.60 13.52
N PRO A 118 -22.41 11.99 14.68
CA PRO A 118 -23.84 12.17 14.82
C PRO A 118 -24.26 13.14 13.73
N VAL A 119 -25.15 12.69 12.84
CA VAL A 119 -25.74 13.54 11.80
C VAL A 119 -26.32 14.73 12.55
N LYS A 120 -25.64 15.88 12.45
CA LYS A 120 -26.01 17.07 13.20
C LYS A 120 -27.37 17.48 12.65
N ALA A 121 -28.42 17.29 13.45
CA ALA A 121 -29.76 17.74 13.09
C ALA A 121 -29.64 19.20 12.63
N PRO A 122 -30.24 19.58 11.49
CA PRO A 122 -30.18 20.96 11.02
C PRO A 122 -30.72 21.87 12.11
N SER A 123 -30.05 23.00 12.34
CA SER A 123 -30.56 24.00 13.27
C SER A 123 -31.87 24.57 12.72
N ARG A 124 -32.74 25.07 13.60
CA ARG A 124 -33.97 25.78 13.20
C ARG A 124 -33.69 26.93 12.21
N ASP A 125 -32.53 27.56 12.34
CA ASP A 125 -32.08 28.62 11.42
C ASP A 125 -31.75 28.07 10.03
N ALA A 126 -31.13 26.88 9.94
CA ALA A 126 -30.84 26.24 8.65
C ALA A 126 -32.12 25.79 7.94
N GLU A 127 -33.10 25.25 8.68
CA GLU A 127 -34.42 24.90 8.14
C GLU A 127 -35.17 26.14 7.63
N LEU A 128 -35.10 27.24 8.38
CA LEU A 128 -35.71 28.51 7.99
C LEU A 128 -35.07 29.08 6.72
N GLU A 129 -33.75 29.06 6.64
CA GLU A 129 -33.00 29.52 5.46
C GLU A 129 -33.33 28.69 4.23
N GLU A 130 -33.40 27.36 4.36
CA GLU A 130 -33.78 26.46 3.27
C GLU A 130 -35.21 26.72 2.79
N ALA A 131 -36.16 26.87 3.71
CA ALA A 131 -37.55 27.19 3.37
C ALA A 131 -37.68 28.53 2.62
N VAL A 132 -36.92 29.55 3.02
CA VAL A 132 -36.87 30.85 2.35
C VAL A 132 -36.30 30.73 0.93
N VAL A 133 -35.17 30.03 0.78
CA VAL A 133 -34.50 29.86 -0.51
C VAL A 133 -35.37 29.04 -1.47
N GLU A 134 -36.01 27.98 -0.97
CA GLU A 134 -36.89 27.12 -1.77
C GLU A 134 -38.13 27.87 -2.25
N ALA A 135 -38.79 28.63 -1.36
CA ALA A 135 -39.95 29.44 -1.75
C ALA A 135 -39.57 30.50 -2.80
N TYR A 136 -38.39 31.13 -2.67
CA TYR A 136 -37.90 32.09 -3.66
C TYR A 136 -37.58 31.44 -5.01
N ARG A 137 -36.95 30.24 -5.01
CA ARG A 137 -36.69 29.47 -6.25
C ARG A 137 -37.97 29.06 -6.96
N ARG A 138 -39.04 28.78 -6.21
CA ARG A 138 -40.38 28.52 -6.75
C ARG A 138 -41.07 29.76 -7.33
N GLY A 139 -40.45 30.94 -7.20
CA GLY A 139 -40.92 32.19 -7.79
C GLY A 139 -41.74 33.07 -6.86
N SER A 140 -41.85 32.75 -5.57
CA SER A 140 -42.51 33.62 -4.60
C SER A 140 -41.70 34.91 -4.36
N GLY A 141 -42.40 36.04 -4.30
CA GLY A 141 -41.79 37.34 -3.99
C GLY A 141 -41.33 37.42 -2.52
N CYS A 142 -40.35 38.27 -2.22
CA CYS A 142 -39.79 38.38 -0.87
C CYS A 142 -40.84 38.79 0.18
N VAL A 143 -41.82 39.62 -0.20
CA VAL A 143 -42.94 40.02 0.67
C VAL A 143 -43.87 38.86 0.95
N GLN A 144 -44.18 38.04 -0.05
CA GLN A 144 -45.04 36.86 0.10
C GLN A 144 -44.41 35.83 1.05
N ILE A 145 -43.10 35.60 0.90
CA ILE A 145 -42.34 34.68 1.78
C ILE A 145 -42.32 35.20 3.22
N SER A 146 -42.14 36.51 3.42
CA SER A 146 -42.18 37.15 4.74
C SER A 146 -43.52 36.93 5.45
N ILE A 147 -44.63 37.09 4.74
CA ILE A 147 -45.98 36.87 5.29
C ILE A 147 -46.22 35.39 5.57
N ALA A 148 -45.88 34.51 4.62
CA ALA A 148 -46.15 33.07 4.72
C ALA A 148 -45.36 32.38 5.84
N LEU A 149 -44.11 32.78 6.05
CA LEU A 149 -43.23 32.21 7.08
C LEU A 149 -43.25 33.00 8.40
N GLY A 150 -43.97 34.13 8.46
CA GLY A 150 -44.07 34.96 9.66
C GLY A 150 -42.74 35.59 10.10
N ILE A 151 -41.82 35.80 9.15
CA ILE A 151 -40.48 36.35 9.41
C ILE A 151 -40.32 37.74 8.82
N PRO A 152 -39.52 38.64 9.43
CA PRO A 152 -39.35 39.99 8.91
C PRO A 152 -38.78 40.02 7.49
N TYR A 153 -39.29 40.93 6.66
CA TYR A 153 -38.83 41.10 5.28
C TYR A 153 -37.31 41.30 5.15
N SER A 154 -36.70 42.03 6.09
CA SER A 154 -35.25 42.25 6.13
C SER A 154 -34.47 40.93 6.24
N VAL A 155 -34.99 39.95 6.99
CA VAL A 155 -34.41 38.62 7.17
C VAL A 155 -34.52 37.82 5.89
N VAL A 156 -35.72 37.76 5.27
CA VAL A 156 -35.93 37.10 3.96
C VAL A 156 -34.99 37.65 2.90
N ARG A 157 -34.91 38.98 2.78
CA ARG A 157 -34.04 39.65 1.82
C ARG A 157 -32.57 39.30 2.03
N THR A 158 -32.13 39.25 3.29
CA THR A 158 -30.74 38.93 3.62
C THR A 158 -30.40 37.49 3.24
N ILE A 159 -31.29 36.54 3.53
CA ILE A 159 -31.12 35.13 3.18
C ILE A 159 -31.08 34.95 1.67
N VAL A 160 -32.03 35.54 0.93
CA VAL A 160 -32.11 35.43 -0.54
C VAL A 160 -30.88 36.03 -1.22
N VAL A 161 -30.44 37.22 -0.79
CA VAL A 161 -29.25 37.88 -1.37
C VAL A 161 -27.98 37.08 -1.07
N ARG A 162 -27.84 36.53 0.14
CA ARG A 162 -26.70 35.70 0.52
C ARG A 162 -26.67 34.38 -0.28
N ALA A 163 -27.84 33.77 -0.50
CA ALA A 163 -27.96 32.51 -1.23
C ALA A 163 -27.89 32.68 -2.76
N ASN A 164 -28.16 33.88 -3.27
CA ASN A 164 -28.12 34.16 -4.71
C ASN A 164 -27.62 35.59 -5.00
N PRO A 165 -26.29 35.80 -5.07
CA PRO A 165 -25.67 37.14 -5.18
C PRO A 165 -26.03 37.93 -6.43
N MET A 166 -26.60 37.29 -7.46
CA MET A 166 -26.96 37.91 -8.74
C MET A 166 -28.47 38.08 -8.92
N ALA A 167 -29.29 37.71 -7.94
CA ALA A 167 -30.74 37.89 -8.02
C ALA A 167 -31.12 39.32 -7.60
N VAL A 168 -31.80 40.06 -8.48
CA VAL A 168 -32.52 41.28 -8.10
C VAL A 168 -33.77 40.83 -7.32
N PRO A 169 -33.89 41.10 -6.01
CA PRO A 169 -35.04 40.67 -5.24
C PRO A 169 -36.28 41.34 -5.82
N LYS A 170 -37.21 40.53 -6.36
CA LYS A 170 -38.50 41.04 -6.82
C LYS A 170 -39.32 41.45 -5.59
N ALA A 171 -39.81 42.69 -5.62
CA ALA A 171 -40.71 43.26 -4.61
C ALA A 171 -42.01 42.45 -4.53
#